data_AF-A0A7S3KPZ3-F1
#
_entry.id   AF-A0A7S3KPZ3-F1
#
_cell.length_a   1.000
_cell.length_b   1.000
_cell.length_c   1.000
_cell.angle_alpha   90.00
_cell.angle_beta   90.00
_cell.angle_gamma   90.00
#
_symmetry.space_group_name_H-M   'P 1'
#
loop_
_entity.id
_entity.type
_entity.pdbx_description
1 polymer ?
#
loop_
_entity_poly.entity_id
_entity_poly.type
_entity_poly.pdbx_seq_one_letter_code
_entity_poly.pdbx_strand_id
1 'polypeptide(L)'
;GKYRFTDVFEISGGPSNVKISMGGIAHSNDKKLKFKNNGKGEQIQWLDFTKERLMVWYQMESFPDFMKMYGKISGKMSKGNYTVTVSDQWNTKSFKTEKYIYLSTVNGLGGTNVFLGVVFIVLSFVVLMLILTLVILEFSRGSKIKEIAE
;
A
#
# COMPACT_ATOMS: atom_id res chain seq x y z
N GLY A 1 -12.18 7.62 21.25
CA GLY A 1 -11.38 8.71 20.64
C GLY A 1 -12.10 9.21 19.41
N LYS A 2 -12.47 10.50 19.40
CA LYS A 2 -13.36 11.13 18.40
C LYS A 2 -12.90 11.00 16.94
N TYR A 3 -11.61 10.75 16.70
CA TYR A 3 -11.00 10.74 15.37
C TYR A 3 -10.30 9.42 15.01
N ARG A 4 -10.68 8.29 15.62
CA ARG A 4 -10.14 6.95 15.28
C ARG A 4 -11.16 6.09 14.57
N PHE A 5 -10.83 5.58 13.38
CA PHE A 5 -11.66 4.60 12.67
C PHE A 5 -12.18 3.48 13.57
N THR A 6 -13.50 3.34 13.66
CA THR A 6 -14.20 2.45 14.60
C THR A 6 -14.89 1.26 13.96
N ASP A 7 -15.06 1.23 12.64
CA ASP A 7 -15.83 0.16 12.00
C ASP A 7 -15.18 -1.21 12.19
N VAL A 8 -16.05 -2.23 12.20
CA VAL A 8 -15.64 -3.64 12.29
C VAL A 8 -16.04 -4.37 11.03
N PHE A 9 -15.10 -5.15 10.49
CA PHE A 9 -15.31 -5.95 9.29
C PHE A 9 -15.19 -7.43 9.63
N GLU A 10 -16.19 -8.19 9.23
CA GLU A 10 -16.22 -9.64 9.38
C GLU A 10 -16.45 -10.28 8.01
N ILE A 11 -15.77 -11.39 7.75
CA ILE A 11 -15.94 -12.15 6.51
C ILE A 11 -16.61 -13.46 6.88
N SER A 12 -17.68 -13.78 6.17
CA SER A 12 -18.43 -15.03 6.33
C SER A 12 -18.71 -15.66 4.97
N GLY A 13 -19.08 -16.94 5.00
CA GLY A 13 -19.36 -17.73 3.79
C GLY A 13 -18.11 -18.27 3.10
N GLY A 14 -18.33 -18.80 1.90
CA GLY A 14 -17.33 -19.47 1.08
C GLY A 14 -17.00 -20.91 1.51
N PRO A 15 -16.27 -21.66 0.67
CA PRO A 15 -15.89 -23.05 0.95
C PRO A 15 -14.80 -23.19 2.03
N SER A 16 -14.06 -22.12 2.31
CA SER A 16 -12.97 -22.09 3.29
C SER A 16 -13.29 -21.18 4.47
N ASN A 17 -12.95 -21.62 5.68
CA ASN A 17 -13.06 -20.80 6.89
C ASN A 17 -12.01 -19.68 6.86
N VAL A 18 -12.44 -18.48 6.46
CA VAL A 18 -11.59 -17.31 6.31
C VAL A 18 -11.75 -16.42 7.54
N LYS A 19 -10.65 -16.18 8.27
CA LYS A 19 -10.61 -15.25 9.39
C LYS A 19 -9.64 -14.12 9.11
N ILE A 20 -10.05 -12.89 9.42
CA ILE A 20 -9.18 -11.72 9.35
C ILE A 20 -8.28 -11.73 10.59
N SER A 21 -6.97 -11.89 10.38
CA SER A 21 -5.97 -11.72 11.41
C SER A 21 -5.59 -10.26 11.55
N MET A 22 -5.65 -9.74 12.77
CA MET A 22 -5.28 -8.37 13.11
C MET A 22 -3.83 -8.25 13.59
N GLY A 23 -3.06 -9.34 13.54
CA GLY A 23 -1.66 -9.39 13.98
C GLY A 23 -0.67 -9.36 12.81
N GLY A 24 0.49 -8.72 13.03
CA GLY A 24 1.52 -8.54 12.01
C GLY A 24 1.06 -7.69 10.83
N ILE A 25 0.35 -6.61 11.11
CA ILE A 25 -0.07 -5.51 10.22
C ILE A 25 0.73 -4.23 10.49
N ALA A 26 1.22 -4.02 11.71
CA ALA A 26 2.05 -2.88 12.07
C ALA A 26 3.53 -3.17 11.85
N HIS A 27 4.28 -2.11 11.51
CA HIS A 27 5.72 -2.21 11.29
C HIS A 27 6.47 -2.64 12.57
N SER A 28 7.49 -3.48 12.42
CA SER A 28 8.25 -4.03 13.55
C SER A 28 8.91 -2.94 14.41
N ASN A 29 9.37 -1.85 13.79
CA ASN A 29 9.98 -0.74 14.53
C ASN A 29 8.96 0.04 15.35
N ASP A 30 7.73 0.18 14.87
CA ASP A 30 6.68 0.90 15.60
C ASP A 30 6.31 0.14 16.88
N LYS A 31 6.21 -1.20 16.79
CA LYS A 31 6.01 -2.08 17.95
C LYS A 31 7.14 -2.01 18.97
N LYS A 32 8.39 -1.97 18.50
CA LYS A 32 9.57 -2.06 19.38
C LYS A 32 9.97 -0.73 19.99
N LEU A 33 9.80 0.37 19.26
CA LEU A 33 10.42 1.66 19.60
C LEU A 33 9.39 2.75 19.94
N LYS A 34 8.21 2.76 19.31
CA LYS A 34 7.29 3.91 19.41
C LYS A 34 6.08 3.66 20.30
N PHE A 35 5.43 2.53 20.14
CA PHE A 35 4.14 2.26 20.81
C PHE A 35 4.35 1.29 21.96
N LYS A 36 4.40 1.83 23.18
CA LYS A 36 4.52 1.06 24.43
C LYS A 36 3.52 1.57 25.45
N ASN A 37 2.93 0.64 26.19
CA ASN A 37 2.10 1.00 27.33
C ASN A 37 2.99 1.44 28.50
N ASN A 38 2.58 2.49 29.20
CA ASN A 38 3.36 3.09 30.29
C ASN A 38 3.25 2.27 31.61
N GLY A 39 2.45 1.20 31.64
CA GLY A 39 2.24 0.38 32.85
C GLY A 39 1.49 1.07 33.99
N LYS A 40 1.14 2.37 33.85
CA LYS A 40 0.49 3.19 34.88
C LYS A 40 -1.04 3.03 34.97
N GLY A 41 -1.58 1.91 34.47
CA GLY A 41 -3.01 1.58 34.49
C GLY A 41 -3.88 2.40 33.53
N GLU A 42 -5.14 1.96 33.36
CA GLU A 42 -6.11 2.57 32.41
C GLU A 42 -6.49 4.02 32.77
N GLN A 43 -6.29 4.42 34.03
CA GLN A 43 -6.61 5.76 34.54
C GLN A 43 -5.75 6.87 33.91
N ILE A 44 -4.52 6.53 33.52
CA ILE A 44 -3.60 7.46 32.84
C ILE A 44 -3.57 7.17 31.33
N GLN A 45 -3.89 5.93 30.94
CA GLN A 45 -3.78 5.48 29.56
C GLN A 45 -5.08 4.79 29.10
N TRP A 46 -5.95 5.56 28.43
CA TRP A 46 -7.26 5.09 27.93
C TRP A 46 -7.20 4.30 26.60
N LEU A 47 -6.02 4.17 25.99
CA LEU A 47 -5.79 3.43 24.75
C LEU A 47 -4.74 2.35 24.97
N ASP A 48 -4.99 1.16 24.45
CA ASP A 48 -3.97 0.12 24.42
C ASP A 48 -3.07 0.30 23.19
N PHE A 49 -1.85 0.82 23.41
CA PHE A 49 -0.86 1.06 22.36
C PHE A 49 -0.25 -0.23 21.81
N THR A 50 -0.48 -1.39 22.43
CA THR A 50 -0.02 -2.68 21.89
C THR A 50 -0.86 -3.16 20.71
N LYS A 51 -2.07 -2.62 20.54
CA LYS A 51 -2.96 -2.97 19.41
C LYS A 51 -2.40 -2.44 18.10
N GLU A 52 -2.03 -3.34 17.21
CA GLU A 52 -1.45 -2.97 15.91
C GLU A 52 -2.38 -2.11 15.04
N ARG A 53 -3.71 -2.32 15.10
CA ARG A 53 -4.69 -1.45 14.38
C ARG A 53 -4.59 0.01 14.82
N LEU A 54 -4.27 0.24 16.09
CA LEU A 54 -4.06 1.57 16.61
C LEU A 54 -2.77 2.17 16.01
N MET A 55 -1.68 1.41 16.01
CA MET A 55 -0.40 1.84 15.44
C MET A 55 -0.54 2.24 13.96
N VAL A 56 -1.21 1.40 13.17
CA VAL A 56 -1.48 1.66 11.74
C VAL A 56 -2.30 2.95 11.55
N TRP A 57 -3.27 3.20 12.42
CA TRP A 57 -4.08 4.43 12.38
C TRP A 57 -3.28 5.69 12.71
N TYR A 58 -2.35 5.62 13.67
CA TYR A 58 -1.52 6.76 14.07
C TYR A 58 -0.35 7.05 13.13
N GLN A 59 -0.07 6.18 12.17
CA GLN A 59 0.87 6.49 11.09
C GLN A 59 0.31 7.67 10.27
N MET A 60 1.10 8.73 10.12
CA MET A 60 0.70 9.89 9.31
C MET A 60 0.69 9.53 7.82
N GLU A 61 -0.31 10.02 7.11
CA GLU A 61 -0.43 9.92 5.66
C GLU A 61 -0.31 11.30 5.04
N SER A 62 0.30 11.39 3.86
CA SER A 62 0.53 12.67 3.18
C SER A 62 -0.62 13.09 2.27
N PHE A 63 -1.53 12.16 1.93
CA PHE A 63 -2.61 12.38 0.96
C PHE A 63 -4.00 12.34 1.63
N PRO A 64 -4.99 13.07 1.10
CA PRO A 64 -6.36 13.06 1.61
C PRO A 64 -7.05 11.72 1.40
N ASP A 65 -6.79 11.08 0.25
CA ASP A 65 -7.22 9.72 -0.04
C ASP A 65 -6.10 8.76 0.39
N PHE A 66 -6.33 8.05 1.49
CA PHE A 66 -5.35 7.13 2.04
C PHE A 66 -5.98 5.78 2.39
N MET A 67 -5.17 4.73 2.29
CA MET A 67 -5.56 3.37 2.62
C MET A 67 -4.82 2.90 3.87
N LYS A 68 -5.53 2.34 4.83
CA LYS A 68 -4.97 1.75 6.04
C LYS A 68 -5.24 0.25 6.07
N MET A 69 -4.23 -0.53 6.44
CA MET A 69 -4.38 -1.97 6.59
C MET A 69 -5.28 -2.30 7.79
N TYR A 70 -6.45 -2.90 7.53
CA TYR A 70 -7.34 -3.35 8.61
C TYR A 70 -6.89 -4.68 9.23
N GLY A 71 -6.46 -5.62 8.38
CA GLY A 71 -6.11 -6.98 8.75
C GLY A 71 -5.53 -7.74 7.56
N LYS A 72 -5.08 -8.97 7.81
CA LYS A 72 -4.61 -9.90 6.77
C LYS A 72 -5.34 -11.22 6.87
N ILE A 73 -5.55 -11.86 5.73
CA ILE A 73 -6.02 -13.24 5.67
C ILE A 73 -4.80 -14.12 5.42
N SER A 74 -4.50 -14.99 6.38
CA SER A 74 -3.40 -15.94 6.22
C SER A 74 -3.87 -17.12 5.38
N GLY A 75 -3.19 -17.39 4.27
CA GLY A 75 -3.47 -18.54 3.40
C GLY A 75 -4.22 -18.16 2.12
N LYS A 76 -4.59 -19.18 1.35
CA LYS A 76 -5.30 -19.01 0.07
C LYS A 76 -6.81 -19.06 0.31
N MET A 77 -7.53 -18.06 -0.19
CA MET A 77 -8.98 -18.11 -0.27
C MET A 77 -9.39 -18.97 -1.48
N SER A 78 -10.27 -19.94 -1.25
CA SER A 78 -10.82 -20.76 -2.33
C SER A 78 -11.81 -19.96 -3.17
N LYS A 79 -11.96 -20.28 -4.45
CA LYS A 79 -12.94 -19.59 -5.31
C LYS A 79 -14.34 -19.86 -4.78
N GLY A 80 -15.10 -18.80 -4.52
CA GLY A 80 -16.45 -18.89 -4.00
C GLY A 80 -17.02 -17.52 -3.65
N ASN A 81 -18.25 -17.52 -3.15
CA ASN A 81 -18.94 -16.31 -2.72
C ASN A 81 -18.67 -16.08 -1.23
N TYR A 82 -18.09 -14.92 -0.92
CA TYR A 82 -17.84 -14.46 0.44
C TYR A 82 -18.68 -13.22 0.69
N THR A 83 -19.17 -13.08 1.91
CA THR A 83 -19.95 -11.93 2.37
C THR A 83 -19.15 -11.17 3.42
N VAL A 84 -18.97 -9.87 3.18
CA VAL A 84 -18.33 -8.97 4.15
C VAL A 84 -19.44 -8.24 4.91
N THR A 85 -19.54 -8.51 6.20
CA THR A 85 -20.44 -7.80 7.11
C THR A 85 -19.70 -6.62 7.73
N VAL A 86 -20.30 -5.44 7.64
CA VAL A 86 -19.72 -4.19 8.15
C VAL A 86 -20.55 -3.68 9.32
N SER A 87 -19.92 -3.50 10.48
CA SER A 87 -20.50 -2.74 11.58
C SER A 87 -20.08 -1.28 11.45
N ASP A 88 -20.97 -0.45 10.92
CA ASP A 88 -20.74 0.97 10.70
C ASP A 88 -20.89 1.76 12.00
N GLN A 89 -19.77 2.11 12.62
CA GLN A 89 -19.70 2.87 13.87
C GLN A 89 -19.00 4.22 13.68
N TRP A 90 -18.44 4.47 12.50
CA TRP A 90 -17.68 5.65 12.17
C TRP A 90 -18.54 6.68 11.44
N ASN A 91 -18.76 7.83 12.08
CA ASN A 91 -19.65 8.87 11.59
C ASN A 91 -19.11 9.60 10.34
N THR A 92 -19.44 9.09 9.16
CA THR A 92 -19.10 9.70 7.87
C THR A 92 -19.78 11.04 7.63
N LYS A 93 -21.00 11.25 8.16
CA LYS A 93 -21.78 12.49 7.92
C LYS A 93 -21.09 13.72 8.49
N SER A 94 -20.51 13.60 9.70
CA SER A 94 -19.79 14.71 10.32
C SER A 94 -18.46 15.02 9.63
N PHE A 95 -17.81 14.01 9.03
CA PHE A 95 -16.54 14.18 8.32
C PHE A 95 -16.69 14.47 6.82
N LYS A 96 -17.90 14.29 6.25
CA LYS A 96 -18.17 14.35 4.81
C LYS A 96 -17.20 13.47 4.00
N THR A 97 -16.90 12.28 4.51
CA THR A 97 -15.95 11.34 3.92
C THR A 97 -16.65 10.11 3.35
N GLU A 98 -16.09 9.58 2.27
CA GLU A 98 -16.45 8.27 1.75
C GLU A 98 -15.54 7.18 2.33
N LYS A 99 -16.04 5.94 2.38
CA LYS A 99 -15.31 4.78 2.91
C LYS A 99 -15.35 3.65 1.90
N TYR A 100 -14.19 3.03 1.68
CA TYR A 100 -14.02 1.96 0.71
C TYR A 100 -13.32 0.77 1.36
N ILE A 101 -13.70 -0.44 0.95
CA ILE A 101 -13.05 -1.68 1.36
C ILE A 101 -12.26 -2.20 0.16
N TYR A 102 -10.95 -2.37 0.35
CA TYR A 102 -10.06 -2.94 -0.66
C TYR A 102 -9.58 -4.31 -0.18
N LEU A 103 -9.79 -5.32 -1.02
CA LEU A 103 -9.21 -6.65 -0.85
C LEU A 103 -8.16 -6.87 -1.94
N SER A 104 -6.90 -6.98 -1.54
CA SER A 104 -5.78 -7.16 -2.46
C SER A 104 -4.86 -8.27 -2.00
N THR A 105 -4.32 -9.01 -2.95
CA THR A 105 -3.19 -9.93 -2.72
C THR A 105 -1.88 -9.20 -2.88
N VAL A 106 -0.93 -9.44 -1.99
CA VAL A 106 0.44 -8.94 -2.10
C VAL A 106 1.34 -10.00 -2.75
N ASN A 107 2.15 -9.57 -3.70
CA ASN A 107 3.22 -10.34 -4.32
C ASN A 107 4.57 -9.95 -3.69
N GLY A 108 5.67 -10.58 -4.12
CA GLY A 108 7.00 -10.26 -3.58
C GLY A 108 7.42 -8.78 -3.71
N LEU A 109 6.91 -8.08 -4.72
CA LEU A 109 7.13 -6.64 -4.94
C LEU A 109 6.09 -5.74 -4.24
N GLY A 110 5.21 -6.33 -3.41
CA GLY A 110 4.10 -5.63 -2.76
C GLY A 110 2.78 -5.76 -3.52
N GLY A 111 1.98 -4.69 -3.54
CA GLY A 111 0.71 -4.65 -4.26
C GLY A 111 0.89 -4.52 -5.78
N THR A 112 -0.22 -4.60 -6.52
CA THR A 112 -0.23 -4.35 -7.96
C THR A 112 0.13 -2.88 -8.24
N ASN A 113 1.30 -2.62 -8.81
CA ASN A 113 1.74 -1.28 -9.17
C ASN A 113 2.25 -1.26 -10.63
N VAL A 114 1.37 -0.86 -11.55
CA VAL A 114 1.68 -0.73 -12.99
C VAL A 114 2.44 0.56 -13.28
N PHE A 115 2.29 1.60 -12.44
CA PHE A 115 2.91 2.91 -12.64
C PHE A 115 4.42 2.81 -12.75
N LEU A 116 5.06 2.07 -11.83
CA LEU A 116 6.51 1.93 -11.85
C LEU A 116 7.02 1.23 -13.12
N GLY A 117 6.28 0.22 -13.61
CA GLY A 117 6.59 -0.45 -14.87
C GLY A 117 6.52 0.50 -16.08
N VAL A 118 5.47 1.33 -16.15
CA VAL A 118 5.32 2.33 -17.21
C VAL A 118 6.44 3.36 -17.16
N VAL A 119 6.79 3.87 -15.98
CA VAL A 119 7.89 4.83 -15.81
C VAL A 119 9.21 4.25 -16.33
N PHE A 120 9.52 2.99 -16.01
CA PHE A 120 10.73 2.35 -16.53
C PHE A 120 10.71 2.19 -18.05
N ILE A 121 9.58 1.77 -18.64
CA ILE A 121 9.47 1.62 -20.11
C ILE A 121 9.67 2.96 -20.81
N VAL A 122 9.03 4.03 -20.33
CA VAL A 122 9.17 5.37 -20.90
C VAL A 122 10.61 5.86 -20.79
N LEU A 123 11.24 5.70 -19.62
CA LEU A 123 12.63 6.10 -19.40
C LEU A 123 13.60 5.33 -20.29
N SER A 124 13.43 4.01 -20.41
CA SER A 124 14.24 3.17 -21.30
C SER A 124 14.08 3.58 -22.76
N PHE A 125 12.86 3.92 -23.20
CA PHE A 125 12.62 4.38 -24.56
C PHE A 125 13.31 5.72 -24.87
N VAL A 126 13.28 6.67 -23.93
CA VAL A 126 13.98 7.96 -24.05
C VAL A 126 15.50 7.74 -24.17
N VAL A 127 16.08 6.91 -23.31
CA VAL A 127 17.52 6.60 -23.36
C VAL A 127 17.89 5.90 -24.67
N LEU A 128 17.07 4.96 -25.13
CA LEU A 128 17.29 4.25 -26.39
C LEU A 128 17.27 5.21 -27.60
N MET A 129 16.31 6.14 -27.65
CA MET A 129 16.24 7.17 -28.69
C MET A 129 17.46 8.10 -28.69
N LEU A 130 17.96 8.47 -27.51
CA LEU A 130 19.20 9.25 -27.39
C LEU A 130 20.40 8.47 -27.93
N ILE A 131 20.53 7.19 -27.61
CA ILE A 131 21.62 6.35 -28.12
C ILE A 131 21.54 6.21 -29.65
N LEU A 132 20.35 5.95 -30.20
CA LEU A 132 20.15 5.82 -31.65
C LEU A 132 20.51 7.11 -32.39
N THR A 133 20.09 8.27 -31.89
CA THR A 133 20.42 9.55 -32.52
C THR A 133 21.92 9.83 -32.51
N LEU A 134 22.62 9.55 -31.40
CA LEU A 134 24.07 9.66 -31.33
C LEU A 134 24.80 8.71 -32.29
N VAL A 135 24.35 7.46 -32.41
CA VAL A 135 24.94 6.47 -33.33
C VAL A 135 24.76 6.89 -34.79
N ILE A 136 23.57 7.38 -35.17
CA ILE A 136 23.30 7.88 -36.53
C ILE A 136 24.17 9.10 -36.84
N LEU A 137 24.30 10.03 -35.88
CA LEU A 137 25.16 11.20 -36.02
C LEU A 137 26.61 10.80 -36.24
N GLU A 138 27.15 9.87 -35.44
CA GLU A 138 28.55 9.42 -35.57
C GLU A 138 28.79 8.70 -36.89
N PHE A 139 27.87 7.83 -37.33
CA PHE A 139 27.97 7.15 -38.62
C PHE A 139 27.96 8.15 -39.79
N SER A 140 27.09 9.17 -39.73
CA SER A 140 27.02 10.23 -40.76
C SER A 140 28.28 11.10 -40.79
N ARG A 141 28.92 11.36 -39.63
CA ARG A 141 30.20 12.09 -39.54
C ARG A 141 31.37 11.26 -40.07
N GLY A 142 31.43 9.97 -39.73
CA GLY A 142 32.44 9.05 -40.23
C GLY A 142 32.43 8.90 -41.75
N SER A 143 31.24 8.91 -42.38
CA SER A 143 31.12 8.91 -43.85
C SER A 143 31.67 10.18 -44.49
N LYS A 144 31.38 11.36 -43.92
CA LYS A 144 31.87 12.64 -44.47
C LYS A 144 33.38 12.83 -44.35
N ILE A 145 34.01 12.32 -43.29
CA ILE A 145 35.47 12.43 -43.12
C ILE A 145 36.21 11.60 -44.17
N LYS A 146 35.68 10.43 -44.56
CA LYS A 146 36.29 9.60 -45.60
C LYS A 146 36.25 10.24 -46.99
N GLU A 147 35.15 10.91 -47.33
CA GLU A 147 34.97 11.61 -48.61
C GLU A 147 35.90 12.83 -48.77
N ILE A 148 36.32 13.47 -47.68
CA ILE A 148 37.26 14.61 -47.69
C ILE A 148 38.73 14.16 -47.72
N ALA A 149 38.99 12.90 -47.35
CA ALA A 149 40.35 12.35 -47.26
C ALA A 149 40.82 11.68 -48.57
N GLU A 150 39.94 11.51 -49.55
CA GLU A 150 40.21 11.00 -50.91
C GLU A 150 40.26 12.16 -51.92
#